data_AF-A0A349XMA7-F1
#
_entry.id   AF-A0A349XMA7-F1
#
_cell.length_a   1.000
_cell.length_b   1.000
_cell.length_c   1.000
_cell.angle_alpha   90.00
_cell.angle_beta   90.00
_cell.angle_gamma   90.00
#
_symmetry.space_group_name_H-M   'P 1'
#
loop_
_entity.id
_entity.type
_entity.pdbx_description
1 polymer ?
#
loop_
_entity_poly.entity_id
_entity_poly.type
_entity_poly.pdbx_seq_one_letter_code
_entity_poly.pdbx_strand_id
1 'polypeptide(L)'
;MGFTDHVKEIERVGQGTNTGRDAVVMESWRRCLDAYQLDPAQAREAVIVSETRLREHRQQAEDLVHIARSGLERLYRQVAEQNYVLLLSDRLGVTVEFLGDPSFNNNLRK
;
A
#
# COMPACT_ATOMS: atom_id res chain seq x y z
N MET A 1 3.95 15.18 -14.36
CA MET A 1 2.71 15.60 -13.68
C MET A 1 3.10 15.95 -12.26
N GLY A 2 2.94 17.20 -11.83
CA GLY A 2 3.34 17.63 -10.49
C GLY A 2 2.39 17.08 -9.43
N PHE A 3 2.86 16.99 -8.17
CA PHE A 3 2.02 16.61 -7.03
C PHE A 3 0.69 17.39 -7.00
N THR A 4 0.76 18.71 -7.22
CA THR A 4 -0.41 19.61 -7.26
C THR A 4 -1.39 19.28 -8.40
N ASP A 5 -0.90 18.82 -9.56
CA ASP A 5 -1.77 18.46 -10.69
C ASP A 5 -2.56 17.18 -10.37
N HIS A 6 -1.94 16.25 -9.64
CA HIS A 6 -2.58 15.02 -9.22
C HIS A 6 -3.64 15.27 -8.13
N VAL A 7 -3.35 16.15 -7.16
CA VAL A 7 -4.34 16.57 -6.15
C VAL A 7 -5.59 17.16 -6.82
N LYS A 8 -5.40 18.10 -7.76
CA LYS A 8 -6.51 18.68 -8.54
C LYS A 8 -7.28 17.66 -9.36
N GLU A 9 -6.61 16.61 -9.85
CA GLU A 9 -7.28 15.52 -10.54
C GLU A 9 -8.21 14.74 -9.60
N ILE A 10 -7.73 14.39 -8.40
CA ILE A 10 -8.51 13.68 -7.38
C ILE A 10 -9.72 14.51 -6.94
N GLU A 11 -9.54 15.80 -6.68
CA GLU A 11 -10.64 16.71 -6.29
C GLU A 11 -11.73 16.79 -7.37
N ARG A 12 -11.35 16.86 -8.65
CA ARG A 12 -12.31 16.85 -9.77
C ARG A 12 -13.11 15.55 -9.83
N VAL A 13 -12.49 14.40 -9.53
CA VAL A 13 -13.20 13.12 -9.43
C VAL A 13 -14.18 13.13 -8.26
N GLY A 14 -13.81 13.70 -7.12
CA GLY A 14 -14.73 13.90 -5.98
C GLY A 14 -15.95 14.74 -6.34
N GLN A 15 -15.77 15.75 -7.20
CA GLN A 15 -16.86 16.57 -7.75
C GLN A 15 -17.70 15.87 -8.84
N GLY A 16 -17.39 14.61 -9.17
CA GLY A 16 -18.11 13.81 -10.17
C GLY A 16 -17.62 14.00 -11.61
N THR A 17 -16.46 14.62 -11.82
CA THR A 17 -15.86 14.78 -13.15
C THR A 17 -15.17 13.49 -13.58
N ASN A 18 -15.46 13.01 -14.78
CA ASN A 18 -14.69 11.93 -15.39
C ASN A 18 -13.34 12.49 -15.91
N THR A 19 -12.23 11.97 -15.37
CA THR A 19 -10.88 12.41 -15.76
C THR A 19 -10.23 11.52 -16.83
N GLY A 20 -10.95 10.50 -17.32
CA GLY A 20 -10.43 9.52 -18.28
C GLY A 20 -9.64 8.38 -17.63
N ARG A 21 -9.66 8.29 -16.29
CA ARG A 21 -9.14 7.15 -15.53
C ARG A 21 -10.13 6.00 -15.57
N ASP A 22 -9.64 4.80 -15.29
CA ASP A 22 -10.50 3.63 -15.16
C ASP A 22 -11.55 3.84 -14.05
N ALA A 23 -12.75 3.30 -14.27
CA ALA A 23 -13.86 3.41 -13.32
C ALA A 23 -13.45 2.95 -11.90
N VAL A 24 -12.68 1.87 -11.78
CA VAL A 24 -12.19 1.34 -10.50
C VAL A 24 -11.33 2.36 -9.75
N VAL A 25 -10.48 3.12 -10.46
CA VAL A 25 -9.64 4.15 -9.85
C VAL A 25 -10.50 5.32 -9.38
N MET A 26 -11.44 5.78 -10.23
CA MET A 26 -12.34 6.88 -9.89
C MET A 26 -13.24 6.54 -8.69
N GLU A 27 -13.81 5.34 -8.66
CA GLU A 27 -14.60 4.83 -7.54
C GLU A 27 -13.78 4.74 -6.26
N SER A 28 -12.53 4.29 -6.35
CA SER A 28 -11.62 4.22 -5.21
C SER A 28 -11.32 5.61 -4.64
N TRP A 29 -11.01 6.60 -5.48
CA TRP A 29 -10.78 7.97 -5.03
C TRP A 29 -12.03 8.59 -4.42
N ARG A 30 -13.19 8.37 -5.04
CA ARG A 30 -14.46 8.85 -4.48
C ARG A 30 -14.73 8.28 -3.10
N ARG A 31 -14.48 6.97 -2.89
CA ARG A 31 -14.59 6.34 -1.57
C ARG A 31 -13.61 6.95 -0.56
N CYS A 32 -12.37 7.26 -0.96
CA CYS A 32 -11.38 7.92 -0.12
C CYS A 32 -11.85 9.30 0.36
N LEU A 33 -12.46 10.09 -0.53
CA LEU A 33 -12.95 11.43 -0.21
C LEU A 33 -14.25 11.38 0.60
N ASP A 34 -15.27 10.68 0.10
CA ASP A 34 -16.63 10.75 0.64
C ASP A 34 -16.79 9.95 1.95
N ALA A 35 -16.21 8.75 2.01
CA ALA A 35 -16.38 7.84 3.16
C ALA A 35 -15.26 7.96 4.20
N TYR A 36 -14.02 8.13 3.76
CA TYR A 36 -12.86 8.20 4.66
C TYR A 36 -12.36 9.62 4.93
N GLN A 37 -12.94 10.64 4.29
CA GLN A 37 -12.62 12.06 4.50
C GLN A 37 -11.12 12.34 4.40
N LEU A 38 -10.45 11.68 3.45
CA LEU A 38 -9.02 11.85 3.22
C LEU A 38 -8.76 13.17 2.49
N ASP A 39 -7.82 13.96 2.99
CA ASP A 39 -7.32 15.16 2.31
C ASP A 39 -6.18 14.77 1.34
N PRO A 40 -6.37 14.89 0.02
CA PRO A 40 -5.35 14.52 -0.97
C PRO A 40 -4.10 15.43 -0.94
N ALA A 41 -4.19 16.63 -0.36
CA ALA A 41 -3.05 17.55 -0.24
C ALA A 41 -2.19 17.27 1.00
N GLN A 42 -2.69 16.48 1.96
CA GLN A 42 -1.98 16.15 3.19
C GLN A 42 -1.36 14.74 3.11
N ALA A 43 -0.03 14.69 3.27
CA ALA A 43 0.64 13.44 3.52
C ALA A 43 0.24 12.91 4.90
N ARG A 44 -0.25 11.68 4.96
CA ARG A 44 -0.62 11.02 6.22
C ARG A 44 0.52 10.10 6.64
N GLU A 45 0.89 10.16 7.92
CA GLU A 45 1.90 9.26 8.48
C GLU A 45 1.46 7.80 8.39
N ALA A 46 2.45 6.91 8.32
CA ALA A 46 2.20 5.48 8.32
C ALA A 46 1.54 5.03 9.63
N VAL A 47 0.46 4.25 9.53
CA VAL A 47 -0.16 3.63 10.70
C VAL A 47 0.61 2.38 11.06
N ILE A 48 1.51 2.49 12.04
CA ILE A 48 2.33 1.37 12.53
C ILE A 48 1.58 0.64 13.64
N VAL A 49 1.25 -0.64 13.39
CA VAL A 49 0.64 -1.50 14.41
C VAL A 49 1.65 -1.86 15.50
N SER A 50 1.16 -2.12 16.72
CA SER A 50 2.02 -2.60 17.82
C SER A 50 2.62 -3.96 17.48
N GLU A 51 3.76 -4.28 18.10
CA GLU A 51 4.42 -5.57 17.90
C GLU A 51 3.50 -6.75 18.23
N THR A 52 2.72 -6.65 19.31
CA THR A 52 1.75 -7.69 19.70
C THR A 52 0.72 -7.93 18.60
N ARG A 53 0.11 -6.87 18.07
CA ARG A 53 -0.86 -7.01 16.96
C ARG A 53 -0.18 -7.58 15.72
N LEU A 54 1.02 -7.12 15.38
CA LEU A 54 1.75 -7.66 14.24
C LEU A 54 2.00 -9.16 14.37
N ARG A 55 2.34 -9.65 15.58
CA ARG A 55 2.49 -11.08 15.85
C ARG A 55 1.18 -11.84 15.64
N GLU A 56 0.05 -11.29 16.11
CA GLU A 56 -1.28 -11.89 15.89
C GLU A 56 -1.62 -11.98 14.40
N HIS A 57 -1.41 -10.90 13.63
CA HIS A 57 -1.63 -10.89 12.18
C HIS A 57 -0.74 -11.91 11.45
N ARG A 58 0.54 -12.00 11.85
CA ARG A 58 1.47 -13.00 11.29
C ARG A 58 1.05 -14.43 11.60
N GLN A 59 0.61 -14.70 12.82
CA GLN A 59 0.13 -16.02 13.20
C GLN A 59 -1.13 -16.41 12.42
N GLN A 60 -2.07 -15.48 12.22
CA GLN A 60 -3.26 -15.73 11.41
C GLN A 60 -2.95 -15.95 9.92
N ALA A 61 -1.86 -15.35 9.43
CA ALA A 61 -1.40 -15.48 8.05
C ALA A 61 -0.33 -16.58 7.85
N GLU A 62 -0.01 -17.38 8.87
CA GLU A 62 1.13 -18.31 8.85
C GLU A 62 1.07 -19.27 7.66
N ASP A 63 -0.08 -19.90 7.42
CA ASP A 63 -0.28 -20.81 6.29
C ASP A 63 -0.06 -20.12 4.94
N LEU A 64 -0.59 -18.90 4.80
CA LEU A 64 -0.44 -18.10 3.58
C LEU A 64 1.03 -17.76 3.35
N VAL A 65 1.73 -17.28 4.39
CA VAL A 65 3.14 -16.94 4.33
C VAL A 65 3.97 -18.18 3.98
N HIS A 66 3.66 -19.33 4.60
CA HIS A 66 4.37 -20.58 4.36
C HIS A 66 4.25 -21.03 2.90
N ILE A 67 3.03 -21.04 2.36
CA ILE A 67 2.78 -21.42 0.96
C ILE A 67 3.44 -20.42 -0.01
N ALA A 68 3.32 -19.12 0.28
CA ALA A 68 3.78 -18.07 -0.61
C ALA A 68 5.29 -17.88 -0.60
N ARG A 69 6.02 -18.32 0.44
CA ARG A 69 7.44 -18.02 0.67
C ARG A 69 8.33 -18.27 -0.54
N SER A 70 8.27 -19.49 -1.09
CA SER A 70 9.08 -19.87 -2.25
C SER A 70 8.75 -19.04 -3.50
N GLY A 71 7.47 -18.68 -3.67
CA GLY A 71 7.00 -17.80 -4.73
C GLY A 71 7.50 -16.37 -4.56
N LEU A 72 7.40 -15.83 -3.34
CA LEU A 72 7.87 -14.50 -2.98
C LEU A 72 9.38 -14.35 -3.18
N GLU A 73 10.17 -15.33 -2.74
CA GLU A 73 11.63 -15.33 -2.94
C GLU A 73 12.00 -15.39 -4.43
N ARG A 74 11.30 -16.21 -5.21
CA ARG A 74 11.50 -16.27 -6.67
C ARG A 74 11.16 -14.94 -7.34
N LEU A 75 10.05 -14.32 -6.97
CA LEU A 75 9.64 -13.02 -7.50
C LEU A 75 10.64 -11.94 -7.09
N TYR A 76 11.09 -11.95 -5.83
CA TYR A 76 12.07 -10.97 -5.33
C TYR A 76 13.36 -11.00 -6.13
N ARG A 77 13.90 -12.19 -6.45
CA ARG A 77 15.10 -12.32 -7.27
C ARG A 77 14.98 -11.67 -8.66
N GLN A 78 13.78 -11.52 -9.20
CA GLN A 78 13.54 -10.86 -10.49
C GLN A 78 13.49 -9.33 -10.38
N VAL A 79 13.14 -8.81 -9.20
CA VAL A 79 12.92 -7.36 -8.99
C VAL A 79 13.98 -6.70 -8.10
N ALA A 80 14.85 -7.47 -7.45
CA ALA A 80 15.85 -7.00 -6.49
C ALA A 80 16.84 -5.99 -7.12
N GLU A 81 17.22 -6.17 -8.38
CA GLU A 81 18.14 -5.27 -9.09
C GLU A 81 17.51 -3.90 -9.43
N GLN A 82 16.20 -3.76 -9.23
CA GLN A 82 15.44 -2.56 -9.61
C GLN A 82 15.04 -1.72 -8.39
N ASN A 83 15.62 -1.98 -7.20
CA ASN A 83 15.31 -1.28 -5.94
C ASN A 83 13.83 -1.38 -5.51
N TYR A 84 13.14 -2.45 -5.91
CA TYR A 84 11.78 -2.71 -5.46
C TYR A 84 11.76 -3.45 -4.13
N VAL A 85 10.64 -3.26 -3.41
CA VAL A 85 10.27 -4.06 -2.24
C VAL A 85 9.00 -4.85 -2.54
N LEU A 86 8.88 -6.00 -1.93
CA LEU A 86 7.68 -6.83 -1.93
C LEU A 86 7.06 -6.81 -0.55
N LEU A 87 5.76 -6.57 -0.52
CA LEU A 87 4.93 -6.58 0.68
C LEU A 87 3.85 -7.65 0.52
N LEU A 88 3.78 -8.58 1.47
CA LEU A 88 2.63 -9.46 1.62
C LEU A 88 1.78 -8.92 2.77
N SER A 89 0.52 -8.60 2.47
CA SER A 89 -0.45 -8.12 3.46
C SER A 89 -1.56 -9.14 3.68
N ASP A 90 -2.11 -9.15 4.89
CA ASP A 90 -3.31 -9.93 5.19
C ASP A 90 -4.59 -9.24 4.66
N ARG A 91 -5.77 -9.83 4.92
CA ARG A 91 -7.06 -9.28 4.46
C ARG A 91 -7.42 -7.92 5.07
N LEU A 92 -6.76 -7.54 6.18
CA LEU A 92 -6.97 -6.27 6.86
C LEU A 92 -5.99 -5.20 6.36
N GLY A 93 -5.13 -5.55 5.40
CA GLY A 93 -4.13 -4.65 4.84
C GLY A 93 -2.90 -4.48 5.74
N VAL A 94 -2.70 -5.37 6.73
CA VAL A 94 -1.50 -5.35 7.55
C VAL A 94 -0.40 -6.15 6.85
N THR A 95 0.73 -5.49 6.59
CA THR A 95 1.93 -6.15 6.05
C THR A 95 2.44 -7.19 7.04
N VAL A 96 2.36 -8.47 6.66
CA VAL A 96 2.81 -9.62 7.47
C VAL A 96 4.21 -10.09 7.08
N GLU A 97 4.60 -9.94 5.81
CA GLU A 97 5.93 -10.30 5.30
C GLU A 97 6.50 -9.20 4.39
N PHE A 98 7.82 -9.03 4.45
CA PHE A 98 8.56 -8.02 3.70
C PHE A 98 9.81 -8.64 3.07
N LEU A 99 10.00 -8.42 1.77
CA LEU A 99 11.24 -8.73 1.07
C LEU A 99 11.75 -7.47 0.38
N GLY A 100 12.93 -7.01 0.75
CA GLY A 100 13.53 -5.79 0.24
C GLY A 100 14.96 -5.66 0.75
N ASP A 101 15.68 -4.68 0.24
CA ASP A 101 17.03 -4.40 0.72
C ASP A 101 16.96 -3.93 2.20
N PRO A 102 17.66 -4.62 3.13
CA PRO A 102 17.65 -4.29 4.55
C PRO A 102 18.05 -2.85 4.88
N SER A 103 18.82 -2.20 4.01
CA SER A 103 19.26 -0.81 4.18
C SER A 103 18.11 0.20 4.04
N PHE A 104 16.99 -0.17 3.39
CA PHE A 104 15.82 0.69 3.22
C PHE A 104 14.75 0.55 4.32
N ASN A 105 14.90 -0.43 5.22
CA ASN A 105 13.91 -0.74 6.27
C ASN A 105 13.54 0.47 7.15
N ASN A 106 14.48 1.41 7.36
CA ASN A 106 14.26 2.56 8.23
C ASN A 106 13.48 3.70 7.55
N ASN A 107 13.40 3.72 6.21
CA ASN A 107 12.69 4.77 5.46
C ASN A 107 11.21 4.45 5.23
N LEU A 108 10.81 3.18 5.40
CA LEU A 108 9.42 2.73 5.22
C LEU A 108 8.57 2.85 6.49
N ARG A 109 9.19 3.23 7.62
CA ARG A 109 8.54 3.44 8.93
C ARG A 109 8.32 4.91 9.27
N LYS A 110 8.49 5.80 8.30
CA LYS A 110 8.29 7.25 8.46
C LYS A 110 6.97 7.67 7.86
#